data_AF-A0A0B1YW08-F1
#
_entry.id   AF-A0A0B1YW08-F1
#
_cell.length_a   1.000
_cell.length_b   1.000
_cell.length_c   1.000
_cell.angle_alpha   90.00
_cell.angle_beta   90.00
_cell.angle_gamma   90.00
#
_symmetry.space_group_name_H-M   'P 1'
#
loop_
_entity.id
_entity.type
_entity.pdbx_description
1 polymer ?
#
loop_
_entity_poly.entity_id
_entity_poly.type
_entity_poly.pdbx_seq_one_letter_code
_entity_poly.pdbx_strand_id
1 'polypeptide(L)'
;MIGVPMPNPRDAIIEDLNQKLDQFFGAGNKVELIDSGVSGDCGGPIKSTRSEKLRAARDKDAPQLQALAKAGNTIGEAAKEMDMDLKRAKLIARENGIKFPGPR
;
A
#
# COMPACT_ATOMS: atom_id res chain seq x y z
N MET A 1 9.00 -59.34 3.68
CA MET A 1 8.62 -58.09 4.38
C MET A 1 8.99 -56.93 3.48
N ILE A 2 8.04 -56.45 2.68
CA ILE A 2 8.25 -55.26 1.82
C ILE A 2 7.93 -54.05 2.69
N GLY A 3 8.94 -53.18 2.85
CA GLY A 3 8.92 -52.03 3.74
C GLY A 3 7.75 -51.11 3.45
N VAL A 4 7.11 -50.65 4.52
CA VAL A 4 6.04 -49.66 4.49
C VAL A 4 6.52 -48.46 3.66
N PRO A 5 5.75 -47.97 2.67
CA PRO A 5 6.17 -46.80 1.90
C PRO A 5 6.37 -45.63 2.86
N MET A 6 7.52 -44.96 2.77
CA MET A 6 7.77 -43.75 3.55
C MET A 6 6.61 -42.77 3.32
N PRO A 7 6.04 -42.20 4.39
CA PRO A 7 4.98 -41.21 4.25
C PRO A 7 5.47 -40.09 3.34
N ASN A 8 4.58 -39.61 2.48
CA ASN A 8 4.90 -38.52 1.58
C ASN A 8 5.37 -37.33 2.45
N PRO A 9 6.52 -36.72 2.15
CA PRO A 9 7.06 -35.63 2.98
C PRO A 9 6.07 -34.48 3.18
N ARG A 10 5.15 -34.26 2.23
CA ARG A 10 4.06 -33.29 2.41
C ARG A 10 3.10 -33.67 3.53
N ASP A 11 2.72 -34.94 3.61
CA ASP A 11 1.76 -35.42 4.60
C ASP A 11 2.37 -35.37 6.01
N ALA A 12 3.65 -35.70 6.14
CA ALA A 12 4.39 -35.57 7.40
C ALA A 12 4.48 -34.11 7.89
N ILE A 13 4.70 -33.16 6.98
CA ILE A 13 4.71 -31.72 7.30
C ILE A 13 3.31 -31.26 7.74
N ILE A 14 2.25 -31.71 7.06
CA ILE A 14 0.88 -31.36 7.40
C ILE A 14 0.52 -31.87 8.81
N GLU A 15 0.89 -33.11 9.12
CA GLU A 15 0.63 -33.70 10.43
C GLU A 15 1.36 -32.95 11.56
N ASP A 16 2.64 -32.64 11.38
CA ASP A 16 3.43 -31.85 12.34
C ASP A 16 2.86 -30.44 12.54
N LEU A 17 2.42 -29.77 11.47
CA LEU A 17 1.78 -28.46 11.56
C LEU A 17 0.47 -28.52 12.34
N ASN A 18 -0.38 -29.52 12.08
CA ASN A 18 -1.63 -29.69 12.80
C ASN A 18 -1.39 -29.94 14.29
N GLN A 19 -0.43 -30.81 14.64
CA GLN A 19 -0.06 -31.05 16.03
C GLN A 19 0.39 -29.78 16.75
N LYS A 20 1.18 -28.92 16.08
CA LYS A 20 1.62 -27.64 16.64
C LYS A 20 0.49 -26.66 16.84
N LEU A 21 -0.48 -26.61 15.92
CA LEU A 21 -1.68 -25.79 16.08
C LEU A 21 -2.50 -26.27 17.27
N ASP A 22 -2.73 -27.58 17.41
CA ASP A 22 -3.47 -28.17 18.52
C ASP A 22 -2.76 -27.92 19.86
N GLN A 23 -1.43 -28.03 19.93
CA GLN A 23 -0.66 -27.68 21.12
C GLN A 23 -0.79 -26.19 21.48
N PHE A 24 -0.70 -25.30 20.47
CA PHE A 24 -0.80 -23.86 20.67
C PHE A 24 -2.17 -23.47 21.23
N PHE A 25 -3.25 -23.91 20.58
CA PHE A 25 -4.61 -23.59 21.01
C PHE A 25 -5.05 -24.38 22.25
N GLY A 26 -4.59 -25.61 22.42
CA GLY A 26 -4.85 -26.45 23.59
C GLY A 26 -4.21 -25.93 24.87
N ALA A 27 -3.09 -25.20 24.78
CA ALA A 27 -2.48 -24.48 25.89
C ALA A 27 -3.25 -23.19 26.28
N GLY A 28 -4.38 -22.88 25.62
CA GLY A 28 -5.21 -21.71 25.89
C GLY A 28 -4.73 -20.43 25.21
N ASN A 29 -3.70 -20.51 24.35
CA ASN A 29 -3.25 -19.36 23.57
C ASN A 29 -4.32 -18.97 22.53
N LYS A 30 -4.35 -17.70 22.18
CA LYS A 30 -5.30 -17.14 21.20
C LYS A 30 -4.54 -16.44 20.10
N VAL A 31 -5.17 -16.34 18.94
CA VAL A 31 -4.68 -15.46 17.88
C VAL A 31 -4.82 -14.02 18.37
N GLU A 32 -3.71 -13.29 18.40
CA GLU A 32 -3.68 -11.87 18.73
C GLU A 32 -3.47 -11.06 17.46
N LEU A 33 -4.27 -10.00 17.31
CA LEU A 33 -4.01 -8.99 16.31
C LEU A 33 -2.96 -8.04 16.90
N ILE A 34 -1.75 -8.09 16.37
CA ILE A 34 -0.72 -7.11 16.72
C ILE A 34 -0.94 -5.89 15.84
N ASP A 35 -1.20 -4.74 16.46
CA ASP A 35 -1.34 -3.49 15.73
C ASP A 35 -0.06 -3.15 14.96
N SER A 36 -0.26 -2.60 13.75
CA SER A 36 0.83 -2.16 12.89
C SER A 36 1.73 -1.15 13.64
N GLY A 37 3.01 -1.48 13.77
CA GLY A 37 4.02 -0.63 14.42
C GLY A 37 4.40 -1.03 15.86
N VAL A 38 3.78 -2.07 16.43
CA VAL A 38 4.18 -2.65 17.74
C VAL A 38 5.19 -3.79 17.55
N SER A 39 4.92 -4.70 16.62
CA SER A 39 5.97 -5.54 16.03
C SER A 39 6.64 -4.76 14.91
N GLY A 40 7.92 -4.98 14.62
CA GLY A 40 8.61 -4.34 13.48
C GLY A 40 7.99 -4.67 12.10
N ASP A 41 6.86 -5.35 12.06
CA ASP A 41 6.06 -5.64 10.89
C ASP A 41 5.21 -4.40 10.51
N CYS A 42 5.76 -3.59 9.62
CA CYS A 42 4.99 -2.60 8.89
C CYS A 42 4.35 -3.30 7.69
N GLY A 43 3.17 -3.87 7.89
CA GLY A 43 2.45 -4.68 6.91
C GLY A 43 2.48 -4.10 5.49
N GLY A 44 3.31 -4.70 4.62
CA GLY A 44 3.35 -4.49 3.17
C GLY A 44 3.81 -3.11 2.68
N PRO A 45 4.15 -3.03 1.38
CA PRO A 45 5.46 -2.58 0.91
C PRO A 45 5.78 -1.18 1.42
N ILE A 46 6.58 -1.13 2.49
CA ILE A 46 7.29 0.05 3.00
C ILE A 46 6.48 1.34 2.79
N LYS A 47 5.61 1.69 3.75
CA LYS A 47 5.30 3.11 4.01
C LYS A 47 6.61 3.79 4.43
N SER A 48 7.47 3.99 3.46
CA SER A 48 8.78 4.56 3.67
C SER A 48 8.56 6.01 4.04
N THR A 49 9.34 6.50 4.99
CA THR A 49 9.43 7.94 5.27
C THR A 49 9.60 8.75 3.97
N ARG A 50 10.21 8.15 2.93
CA ARG A 50 10.31 8.72 1.58
C ARG A 50 8.95 8.89 0.89
N SER A 51 8.06 7.91 0.90
CA SER A 51 6.74 8.04 0.26
C SER A 51 5.88 9.14 0.88
N GLU A 52 5.95 9.28 2.21
CA GLU A 52 5.25 10.35 2.94
C GLU A 52 5.84 11.72 2.63
N LYS A 53 7.19 11.85 2.64
CA LYS A 53 7.87 13.08 2.22
C LYS A 53 7.51 13.48 0.79
N LEU A 54 7.44 12.52 -0.13
CA LEU A 54 7.06 12.78 -1.51
C LEU A 54 5.59 13.20 -1.65
N ARG A 55 4.68 12.64 -0.84
CA ARG A 55 3.28 13.05 -0.81
C ARG A 55 3.12 14.45 -0.22
N ALA A 56 3.77 14.73 0.91
CA ALA A 56 3.79 16.06 1.51
C ALA A 56 4.36 17.14 0.56
N ALA A 57 5.38 16.80 -0.24
CA ALA A 57 5.89 17.70 -1.27
C ALA A 57 4.86 17.96 -2.38
N ARG A 58 4.08 16.96 -2.78
CA ARG A 58 3.00 17.09 -3.78
C ARG A 58 1.80 17.88 -3.25
N ASP A 59 1.45 17.69 -1.98
CA ASP A 59 0.32 18.39 -1.36
C ASP A 59 0.58 19.90 -1.21
N LYS A 60 1.85 20.33 -1.16
CA LYS A 60 2.22 21.76 -1.22
C LYS A 60 1.89 22.40 -2.57
N ASP A 61 1.96 21.65 -3.65
CA ASP A 61 1.69 22.12 -5.01
C ASP A 61 0.17 22.14 -5.31
N ALA A 62 -0.63 21.40 -4.53
CA ALA A 62 -2.06 21.23 -4.74
C ALA A 62 -2.90 22.54 -4.72
N PRO A 63 -2.66 23.52 -3.83
CA PRO A 63 -3.43 24.76 -3.79
C PRO A 63 -3.28 25.61 -5.05
N GLN A 64 -2.06 25.71 -5.59
CA GLN A 64 -1.81 26.42 -6.85
C GLN A 64 -2.48 25.72 -8.02
N LEU A 65 -2.37 24.39 -8.07
CA LEU A 65 -3.02 23.57 -9.08
C LEU A 65 -4.56 23.69 -9.01
N GLN A 66 -5.13 23.82 -7.82
CA GLN A 66 -6.55 24.07 -7.61
C GLN A 66 -6.97 25.47 -8.05
N ALA A 67 -6.14 26.49 -7.84
CA ALA A 67 -6.40 27.85 -8.32
C ALA A 67 -6.47 27.90 -9.85
N LEU A 68 -5.56 27.21 -10.54
CA LEU A 68 -5.54 27.10 -12.00
C LEU A 68 -6.77 26.32 -12.52
N ALA A 69 -7.17 25.24 -11.84
CA ALA A 69 -8.40 24.53 -12.17
C ALA A 69 -9.65 25.42 -12.04
N LYS A 70 -9.72 26.25 -10.97
CA LYS A 70 -10.81 27.22 -10.75
C LYS A 70 -10.80 28.36 -11.78
N ALA A 71 -9.61 28.76 -12.26
CA ALA A 71 -9.46 29.73 -13.35
C ALA A 71 -9.96 29.20 -14.71
N GLY A 72 -10.28 27.89 -14.79
CA GLY A 72 -10.79 27.27 -16.00
C GLY A 72 -9.71 26.71 -16.92
N ASN A 73 -8.45 26.68 -16.47
CA ASN A 73 -7.36 26.09 -17.24
C ASN A 73 -7.51 24.57 -17.28
N THR A 74 -7.16 23.98 -18.42
CA THR A 74 -7.04 22.52 -18.54
C THR A 74 -5.83 22.03 -17.75
N ILE A 75 -5.79 20.73 -17.45
CA ILE A 75 -4.67 20.16 -16.69
C ILE A 75 -3.31 20.31 -17.41
N GLY A 76 -3.31 20.36 -18.74
CA GLY A 76 -2.10 20.58 -19.53
C GLY A 76 -1.59 22.01 -19.48
N GLU A 77 -2.49 22.99 -19.50
CA GLU A 77 -2.14 24.40 -19.34
C GLU A 77 -1.65 24.67 -17.91
N ALA A 78 -2.32 24.11 -16.91
CA ALA A 78 -1.90 24.25 -15.52
C ALA A 78 -0.52 23.60 -15.26
N ALA A 79 -0.23 22.47 -15.90
CA ALA A 79 1.08 21.83 -15.82
C ALA A 79 2.20 22.71 -16.42
N LYS A 80 1.92 23.36 -17.56
CA LYS A 80 2.87 24.28 -18.20
C LYS A 80 3.11 25.54 -17.37
N GLU A 81 2.06 26.11 -16.80
CA GLU A 81 2.13 27.31 -15.95
C GLU A 81 2.99 27.07 -14.70
N MET A 82 2.91 25.86 -14.14
CA MET A 82 3.69 25.46 -12.95
C MET A 82 5.04 24.82 -13.29
N ASP A 83 5.46 24.84 -14.56
CA ASP A 83 6.68 24.17 -15.07
C ASP A 83 6.83 22.72 -14.56
N MET A 84 5.75 21.95 -14.62
CA MET A 84 5.71 20.57 -14.13
C MET A 84 5.27 19.57 -15.20
N ASP A 85 5.72 18.33 -15.05
CA ASP A 85 5.27 17.23 -15.90
C ASP A 85 3.75 17.00 -15.78
N LEU A 86 3.11 16.77 -16.93
CA LEU A 86 1.67 16.43 -17.00
C LEU A 86 1.31 15.23 -16.11
N LYS A 87 2.19 14.23 -16.01
CA LYS A 87 1.99 13.06 -15.14
C LYS A 87 1.97 13.45 -13.66
N ARG A 88 2.83 14.39 -13.26
CA ARG A 88 2.89 14.91 -11.88
C ARG A 88 1.63 15.71 -11.56
N ALA A 89 1.19 16.60 -12.45
CA ALA A 89 -0.06 17.35 -12.30
C ALA A 89 -1.27 16.40 -12.15
N LYS A 90 -1.36 15.36 -13.00
CA LYS A 90 -2.40 14.32 -12.92
C LYS A 90 -2.37 13.57 -11.58
N LEU A 91 -1.17 13.24 -11.08
CA LEU A 91 -1.02 12.55 -9.81
C LEU A 91 -1.49 13.43 -8.64
N ILE A 92 -1.05 14.68 -8.57
CA ILE A 92 -1.44 15.64 -7.53
C ILE A 92 -2.96 15.84 -7.55
N ALA A 93 -3.54 16.06 -8.74
CA ALA A 93 -4.96 16.25 -8.92
C ALA A 93 -5.78 15.05 -8.42
N ARG A 94 -5.33 13.82 -8.75
CA ARG A 94 -5.96 12.59 -8.28
C ARG A 94 -5.85 12.41 -6.77
N GLU A 95 -4.67 12.66 -6.20
CA GLU A 95 -4.43 12.51 -4.76
C GLU A 95 -5.19 13.54 -3.91
N ASN A 96 -5.46 14.73 -4.46
CA ASN A 96 -6.12 15.85 -3.78
C ASN A 96 -7.57 16.10 -4.26
N GLY A 97 -8.14 15.25 -5.11
CA GLY A 97 -9.52 15.37 -5.59
C GLY A 97 -9.81 16.60 -6.46
N ILE A 98 -8.80 17.17 -7.12
CA ILE A 98 -8.95 18.36 -7.96
C ILE A 98 -9.54 17.95 -9.30
N LYS A 99 -10.70 18.52 -9.64
CA LYS A 99 -11.35 18.33 -10.94
C LYS A 99 -10.91 19.44 -11.89
N PHE A 100 -10.37 19.03 -13.03
CA PHE A 100 -10.06 19.93 -14.13
C PHE A 100 -11.22 19.95 -15.14
N PRO A 101 -11.47 21.10 -15.80
CA PRO A 101 -12.35 21.13 -16.96
C PRO A 101 -11.81 20.16 -18.04
N GLY A 102 -12.74 19.52 -18.76
CA GLY A 102 -12.42 18.57 -19.82
C GLY A 102 -11.55 19.19 -20.93
N PRO A 103 -10.87 18.36 -21.75
CA PRO A 103 -10.08 18.87 -22.87
C PRO A 103 -10.97 19.72 -23.78
N ARG A 104 -10.51 20.93 -24.11
CA ARG A 104 -11.04 21.72 -25.23
C ARG A 104 -10.50 21.18 -26.55
#